data_AF-A0A7D9LDK7-F1
#
_entry.id   AF-A0A7D9LDK7-F1
#
_cell.length_a   1.000
_cell.length_b   1.000
_cell.length_c   1.000
_cell.angle_alpha   90.00
_cell.angle_beta   90.00
_cell.angle_gamma   90.00
#
_symmetry.space_group_name_H-M   'P 1'
#
loop_
_entity.id
_entity.type
_entity.pdbx_description
1 polymer ?
#
loop_
_entity_poly.entity_id
_entity_poly.type
_entity_poly.pdbx_seq_one_letter_code
_entity_poly.pdbx_strand_id
1 'polypeptide(L)'
;AQYAQIPDPKKIDFLVKTLRLSAAEEVRQMSGVLIRRLFSSTVELYESLSEDLKLSLKQELLLGIQEEPIVNVKWKICDAVSEIARCLLDEDGYNHWQELLKFLHECCNSQDQNLRECSLRILLSFPGIFGNQQDHYLQVIKGMLWQCMQDQSSPQVGNNA
;
A
#
# COMPACT_ATOMS: atom_id res chain seq x y z
N ALA A 1 -4.85 -18.92 23.53
CA ALA A 1 -4.00 -19.58 22.52
C ALA A 1 -4.81 -20.26 21.40
N GLN A 2 -5.87 -19.63 20.87
CA GLN A 2 -6.66 -20.14 19.73
C GLN A 2 -6.26 -19.49 18.39
N TYR A 3 -5.63 -18.30 18.42
CA TYR A 3 -5.24 -17.56 17.21
C TYR A 3 -4.15 -18.25 16.38
N ALA A 4 -3.24 -19.00 17.03
CA ALA A 4 -2.17 -19.73 16.35
C ALA A 4 -2.67 -20.94 15.53
N GLN A 5 -3.88 -21.43 15.79
CA GLN A 5 -4.45 -22.62 15.13
C GLN A 5 -5.30 -22.30 13.90
N ILE A 6 -5.55 -21.02 13.60
CA ILE A 6 -6.30 -20.62 12.41
C ILE A 6 -5.37 -20.69 11.20
N PRO A 7 -5.77 -21.33 10.08
CA PRO A 7 -4.99 -21.33 8.85
C PRO A 7 -4.78 -19.91 8.33
N ASP A 8 -3.58 -19.61 7.84
CA ASP A 8 -3.22 -18.26 7.40
C ASP A 8 -4.15 -17.67 6.31
N PRO A 9 -4.66 -18.44 5.33
CA PRO A 9 -5.64 -17.91 4.37
C PRO A 9 -6.91 -17.35 5.04
N LYS A 10 -7.41 -18.00 6.09
CA LYS A 10 -8.59 -17.53 6.84
C LYS A 10 -8.27 -16.29 7.66
N LYS A 11 -7.05 -16.18 8.20
CA LYS A 11 -6.59 -14.97 8.90
C LYS A 11 -6.54 -13.79 7.93
N ILE A 12 -5.99 -13.98 6.74
CA ILE A 12 -5.86 -12.93 5.72
C ILE A 12 -7.24 -12.43 5.29
N ASP A 13 -8.16 -13.31 4.91
CA ASP A 13 -9.52 -12.94 4.53
C ASP A 13 -10.24 -12.15 5.65
N PHE A 14 -10.12 -12.61 6.90
CA PHE A 14 -10.70 -11.91 8.05
C PHE A 14 -10.07 -10.54 8.29
N LEU A 15 -8.74 -10.43 8.20
CA LEU A 15 -8.02 -9.17 8.41
C LEU A 15 -8.34 -8.15 7.32
N VAL A 16 -8.45 -8.56 6.06
CA VAL A 16 -8.83 -7.68 4.95
C VAL A 16 -10.24 -7.14 5.14
N LYS A 17 -11.21 -8.01 5.47
CA LYS A 17 -12.59 -7.59 5.77
C LYS A 17 -12.64 -6.64 6.96
N THR A 18 -11.90 -6.96 8.02
CA THR A 18 -11.84 -6.14 9.24
C THR A 18 -11.22 -4.78 8.95
N LEU A 19 -10.15 -4.74 8.15
CA LEU A 19 -9.48 -3.52 7.71
C LEU A 19 -10.44 -2.59 6.95
N ARG A 20 -11.41 -3.13 6.19
CA ARG A 20 -12.33 -2.31 5.38
C ARG A 20 -13.64 -1.99 6.07
N LEU A 21 -14.17 -2.90 6.89
CA LEU A 21 -15.55 -2.83 7.36
C LEU A 21 -15.69 -2.53 8.85
N SER A 22 -14.61 -2.57 9.63
CA SER A 22 -14.68 -2.29 11.07
C SER A 22 -15.04 -0.83 11.33
N ALA A 23 -16.02 -0.60 12.20
CA ALA A 23 -16.39 0.74 12.67
C ALA A 23 -15.28 1.40 13.52
N ALA A 24 -14.52 0.60 14.28
CA ALA A 24 -13.44 1.09 15.13
C ALA A 24 -12.14 1.27 14.33
N GLU A 25 -11.56 2.48 14.39
CA GLU A 25 -10.35 2.84 13.64
C GLU A 25 -9.12 2.09 14.14
N GLU A 26 -9.02 1.82 15.44
CA GLU A 26 -7.90 1.11 16.06
C GLU A 26 -7.84 -0.33 15.57
N VAL A 27 -9.02 -0.92 15.34
CA VAL A 27 -9.16 -2.27 14.80
C VAL A 27 -8.76 -2.30 13.33
N ARG A 28 -9.13 -1.30 12.52
CA ARG A 28 -8.65 -1.18 11.13
C ARG A 28 -7.13 -0.99 11.10
N GLN A 29 -6.60 -0.10 11.94
CA GLN A 29 -5.17 0.17 12.06
C GLN A 29 -4.38 -1.09 12.43
N MET A 30 -4.83 -1.83 13.44
CA MET A 30 -4.22 -3.09 13.86
C MET A 30 -4.29 -4.14 12.74
N SER A 31 -5.40 -4.21 12.00
CA SER A 31 -5.55 -5.13 10.88
C SER A 31 -4.49 -4.87 9.79
N GLY A 32 -4.27 -3.61 9.43
CA GLY A 32 -3.20 -3.24 8.48
C GLY A 32 -1.80 -3.61 8.98
N VAL A 33 -1.52 -3.40 10.28
CA VAL A 33 -0.25 -3.81 10.90
C VAL A 33 -0.06 -5.33 10.85
N LEU A 34 -1.10 -6.10 11.14
CA LEU A 34 -1.05 -7.56 11.14
C LEU A 34 -0.88 -8.12 9.72
N ILE A 35 -1.59 -7.57 8.73
CA ILE A 35 -1.41 -7.94 7.31
C ILE A 35 0.05 -7.76 6.91
N ARG A 36 0.62 -6.56 7.16
CA ARG A 36 2.03 -6.31 6.87
C ARG A 36 2.94 -7.34 7.54
N ARG A 37 2.75 -7.59 8.84
CA ARG A 37 3.58 -8.55 9.60
C ARG A 37 3.50 -9.98 9.07
N LEU A 38 2.33 -10.43 8.61
CA LEU A 38 2.18 -11.76 8.02
C LEU A 38 3.06 -11.89 6.77
N PHE A 39 2.99 -10.92 5.86
CA PHE A 39 3.75 -10.95 4.61
C PHE A 39 5.23 -10.57 4.76
N SER A 40 5.62 -9.80 5.79
CA SER A 40 7.04 -9.51 6.05
C SER A 40 7.85 -10.77 6.41
N SER A 41 7.19 -11.87 6.79
CA SER A 41 7.87 -13.05 7.34
C SER A 41 8.22 -14.14 6.32
N THR A 42 7.44 -14.26 5.23
CA THR A 42 7.59 -15.35 4.25
C THR A 42 6.97 -14.98 2.90
N VAL A 43 7.77 -14.97 1.82
CA VAL A 43 7.24 -14.85 0.44
C VAL A 43 6.40 -16.07 0.08
N GLU A 44 6.80 -17.25 0.57
CA GLU A 44 6.09 -18.54 0.43
C GLU A 44 4.63 -18.46 0.89
N LEU A 45 4.31 -17.65 1.91
CA LEU A 45 2.93 -17.46 2.35
C LEU A 45 2.08 -16.88 1.23
N TYR A 46 2.57 -15.84 0.54
CA TYR A 46 1.82 -15.23 -0.56
C TYR A 46 1.62 -16.22 -1.70
N GLU A 47 2.66 -16.97 -2.08
CA GLU A 47 2.58 -17.98 -3.14
C GLU A 47 1.57 -19.09 -2.84
N SER A 48 1.47 -19.50 -1.57
CA SER A 48 0.56 -20.55 -1.10
C SER A 48 -0.93 -20.18 -1.13
N LEU A 49 -1.26 -18.89 -1.30
CA LEU A 49 -2.66 -18.44 -1.35
C LEU A 49 -3.32 -18.85 -2.67
N SER A 50 -4.65 -19.06 -2.63
CA SER A 50 -5.42 -19.22 -3.85
C SER A 50 -5.44 -17.93 -4.67
N GLU A 51 -5.57 -18.05 -5.99
CA GLU A 51 -5.63 -16.89 -6.89
C GLU A 51 -6.79 -15.94 -6.56
N ASP A 52 -7.95 -16.49 -6.17
CA ASP A 52 -9.10 -15.68 -5.73
C ASP A 52 -8.77 -14.83 -4.50
N LEU A 53 -8.03 -15.39 -3.53
CA LEU A 53 -7.66 -14.67 -2.31
C LEU A 53 -6.57 -13.64 -2.61
N LYS A 54 -5.60 -13.95 -3.48
CA LYS A 54 -4.62 -12.97 -3.97
C LYS A 54 -5.31 -11.79 -4.66
N LEU A 55 -6.25 -12.08 -5.54
CA LEU A 55 -7.00 -11.05 -6.26
C LEU A 55 -7.80 -10.16 -5.31
N SER A 56 -8.58 -10.75 -4.41
CA SER A 56 -9.36 -10.02 -3.42
C SER A 56 -8.48 -9.18 -2.50
N LEU A 57 -7.37 -9.73 -1.98
CA LEU A 57 -6.41 -9.02 -1.16
C LEU A 57 -5.87 -7.77 -1.89
N LYS A 58 -5.42 -7.92 -3.14
CA LYS A 58 -4.90 -6.82 -3.93
C LYS A 58 -5.96 -5.72 -4.14
N GLN A 59 -7.16 -6.09 -4.55
CA GLN A 59 -8.26 -5.14 -4.81
C GLN A 59 -8.67 -4.39 -3.55
N GLU A 60 -8.88 -5.10 -2.45
CA GLU A 60 -9.36 -4.50 -1.19
C GLU A 60 -8.33 -3.56 -0.56
N LEU A 61 -7.03 -3.80 -0.75
CA LEU A 61 -6.00 -2.90 -0.27
C LEU A 61 -5.95 -1.60 -1.08
N LEU A 62 -6.02 -1.66 -2.41
CA LEU A 62 -6.01 -0.47 -3.27
C LEU A 62 -7.26 0.39 -3.03
N LEU A 63 -8.44 -0.23 -3.00
CA LEU A 63 -9.69 0.44 -2.65
C LEU A 63 -9.64 1.02 -1.22
N GLY A 64 -8.99 0.31 -0.28
CA GLY A 64 -8.79 0.80 1.08
C GLY A 64 -8.00 2.11 1.15
N ILE A 65 -6.98 2.28 0.30
CA ILE A 65 -6.23 3.55 0.23
C ILE A 65 -7.13 4.69 -0.29
N GLN A 66 -7.97 4.40 -1.29
CA GLN A 66 -8.88 5.40 -1.87
C GLN A 66 -9.96 5.85 -0.89
N GLU A 67 -10.60 4.90 -0.20
CA GLU A 67 -11.82 5.17 0.56
C GLU A 67 -11.58 5.48 2.04
N GLU A 68 -10.47 5.03 2.64
CA GLU A 68 -10.25 5.20 4.08
C GLU A 68 -10.17 6.69 4.45
N PRO A 69 -11.02 7.18 5.37
CA PRO A 69 -10.97 8.59 5.77
C PRO A 69 -9.82 8.89 6.74
N ILE A 70 -9.36 7.91 7.52
CA ILE A 70 -8.38 8.13 8.58
C ILE A 70 -6.95 7.93 8.04
N VAL A 71 -6.18 9.01 7.97
CA VAL A 71 -4.79 9.03 7.46
C VAL A 71 -3.91 7.96 8.11
N ASN A 72 -4.00 7.81 9.44
CA ASN A 72 -3.22 6.82 10.17
C ASN A 72 -3.52 5.38 9.76
N VAL A 73 -4.77 5.06 9.42
CA VAL A 73 -5.15 3.74 8.91
C VAL A 73 -4.66 3.59 7.48
N LYS A 74 -4.89 4.60 6.63
CA LYS A 74 -4.43 4.65 5.23
C LYS A 74 -2.93 4.37 5.10
N TRP A 75 -2.14 4.93 6.02
CA TRP A 75 -0.71 4.66 6.15
C TRP A 75 -0.38 3.19 6.45
N LYS A 76 -1.16 2.51 7.30
CA LYS A 76 -0.98 1.07 7.54
C LYS A 76 -1.35 0.22 6.33
N ILE A 77 -2.33 0.66 5.54
CA ILE A 77 -2.64 0.04 4.26
C ILE A 77 -1.48 0.20 3.29
N CYS A 78 -0.90 1.40 3.17
CA CYS A 78 0.29 1.66 2.35
C CYS A 78 1.48 0.79 2.77
N ASP A 79 1.74 0.68 4.07
CA ASP A 79 2.83 -0.15 4.59
C ASP A 79 2.60 -1.64 4.24
N ALA A 80 1.35 -2.12 4.27
CA ALA A 80 0.98 -3.49 3.89
C ALA A 80 1.08 -3.73 2.38
N VAL A 81 0.58 -2.80 1.55
CA VAL A 81 0.71 -2.83 0.09
C VAL A 81 2.18 -2.92 -0.33
N SER A 82 3.03 -2.12 0.30
CA SER A 82 4.47 -2.11 0.02
C SER A 82 5.11 -3.47 0.31
N GLU A 83 4.69 -4.15 1.37
CA GLU A 83 5.20 -5.48 1.72
C GLU A 83 4.75 -6.54 0.71
N ILE A 84 3.47 -6.56 0.35
CA ILE A 84 2.94 -7.51 -0.62
C ILE A 84 3.55 -7.27 -2.01
N ALA A 85 3.80 -6.01 -2.39
CA ALA A 85 4.46 -5.67 -3.63
C ALA A 85 5.88 -6.25 -3.73
N ARG A 86 6.61 -6.42 -2.61
CA ARG A 86 7.91 -7.10 -2.60
C ARG A 86 7.79 -8.58 -2.93
N CYS A 87 6.73 -9.25 -2.45
CA CYS A 87 6.46 -10.65 -2.76
C CYS A 87 6.11 -10.89 -4.24
N LEU A 88 5.80 -9.83 -5.00
CA LEU A 88 5.38 -9.88 -6.39
C LEU A 88 6.48 -9.44 -7.37
N LEU A 89 7.67 -9.12 -6.87
CA LEU A 89 8.84 -8.88 -7.69
C LEU A 89 9.55 -10.22 -7.94
N ASP A 90 9.65 -10.63 -9.20
CA ASP A 90 10.37 -11.86 -9.58
C ASP A 90 11.90 -11.67 -9.58
N GLU A 91 12.62 -12.75 -9.87
CA GLU A 91 14.09 -12.76 -9.93
C GLU A 91 14.66 -11.87 -11.05
N ASP A 92 13.90 -11.68 -12.14
CA ASP A 92 14.25 -10.80 -13.26
C ASP A 92 13.91 -9.32 -12.97
N GLY A 93 13.34 -9.04 -11.80
CA GLY A 93 12.94 -7.72 -11.35
C GLY A 93 11.66 -7.21 -12.02
N TYR A 94 10.81 -8.08 -12.56
CA TYR A 94 9.48 -7.71 -13.05
C TYR A 94 8.47 -7.78 -11.89
N ASN A 95 7.72 -6.70 -11.68
CA ASN A 95 6.67 -6.68 -10.64
C ASN A 95 5.34 -7.17 -11.23
N HIS A 96 4.83 -8.31 -10.79
CA HIS A 96 3.59 -8.86 -11.32
C HIS A 96 2.32 -8.08 -10.93
N TRP A 97 2.40 -7.11 -10.02
CA TRP A 97 1.27 -6.28 -9.63
C TRP A 97 1.12 -5.04 -10.51
N GLN A 98 0.80 -5.24 -11.79
CA GLN A 98 0.68 -4.13 -12.75
C GLN A 98 -0.43 -3.12 -12.38
N GLU A 99 -1.48 -3.55 -11.69
CA GLU A 99 -2.54 -2.66 -11.19
C GLU A 99 -2.02 -1.68 -10.14
N LEU A 100 -1.07 -2.09 -9.29
CA LEU A 100 -0.44 -1.22 -8.31
C LEU A 100 0.41 -0.15 -8.98
N LEU A 101 1.14 -0.49 -10.05
CA LEU A 101 1.96 0.50 -10.77
C LEU A 101 1.10 1.58 -11.45
N LYS A 102 -0.03 1.17 -12.05
CA LYS A 102 -1.04 2.09 -12.57
C LYS A 102 -1.65 2.96 -11.47
N PHE A 103 -2.05 2.34 -10.36
CA PHE A 103 -2.58 3.03 -9.19
C PHE A 103 -1.63 4.08 -8.63
N LEU A 104 -0.34 3.77 -8.52
CA LEU A 104 0.68 4.72 -8.07
C LEU A 104 0.80 5.90 -9.03
N HIS A 105 0.80 5.65 -10.35
CA HIS A 105 0.81 6.72 -11.34
C HIS A 105 -0.41 7.65 -11.20
N GLU A 106 -1.61 7.09 -11.02
CA GLU A 106 -2.83 7.86 -10.82
C GLU A 106 -2.78 8.68 -9.52
N CYS A 107 -2.33 8.06 -8.41
CA CYS A 107 -2.19 8.74 -7.12
C CYS A 107 -1.19 9.90 -7.17
N CYS A 108 -0.04 9.72 -7.83
CA CYS A 108 0.95 10.79 -8.00
C CYS A 108 0.40 12.00 -8.75
N ASN A 109 -0.53 11.80 -9.69
CA ASN A 109 -1.15 12.85 -10.49
C ASN A 109 -2.51 13.31 -9.92
N SER A 110 -2.92 12.79 -8.76
CA SER A 110 -4.20 13.14 -8.14
C SER A 110 -4.18 14.56 -7.58
N GLN A 111 -5.33 15.23 -7.64
CA GLN A 111 -5.54 16.50 -6.95
C GLN A 111 -5.65 16.34 -5.43
N ASP A 112 -6.00 15.13 -4.95
CA ASP A 112 -6.02 14.81 -3.51
C ASP A 112 -4.59 14.65 -2.97
N GLN A 113 -4.22 15.55 -2.07
CA GLN A 113 -2.92 15.53 -1.40
C GLN A 113 -2.70 14.22 -0.63
N ASN A 114 -3.72 13.65 0.01
CA ASN A 114 -3.58 12.40 0.77
C ASN A 114 -3.20 11.23 -0.15
N LEU A 115 -3.73 11.18 -1.37
CA LEU A 115 -3.38 10.14 -2.34
C LEU A 115 -1.94 10.31 -2.86
N ARG A 116 -1.51 11.55 -3.11
CA ARG A 116 -0.09 11.85 -3.44
C ARG A 116 0.86 11.44 -2.30
N GLU A 117 0.46 11.69 -1.05
CA GLU A 117 1.24 11.26 0.12
C GLU A 117 1.28 9.73 0.27
N CYS A 118 0.18 9.04 -0.05
CA CYS A 118 0.13 7.58 -0.04
C CYS A 118 1.06 6.96 -1.09
N SER A 119 1.09 7.49 -2.32
CA SER A 119 2.00 6.98 -3.35
C SER A 119 3.47 7.19 -2.96
N LEU A 120 3.81 8.37 -2.44
CA LEU A 120 5.14 8.64 -1.86
C LEU A 120 5.49 7.65 -0.76
N ARG A 121 4.57 7.41 0.18
CA ARG A 121 4.81 6.52 1.30
C ARG A 121 5.11 5.09 0.85
N ILE A 122 4.37 4.59 -0.14
CA ILE A 122 4.63 3.28 -0.74
C ILE A 122 6.01 3.26 -1.38
N LEU A 123 6.36 4.31 -2.13
CA LEU A 123 7.66 4.42 -2.81
C LEU A 123 8.84 4.53 -1.85
N LEU A 124 8.69 5.28 -0.74
CA LEU A 124 9.71 5.36 0.31
C LEU A 124 9.86 4.03 1.06
N SER A 125 8.75 3.30 1.23
CA SER A 125 8.76 1.99 1.87
C SER A 125 9.40 0.93 0.97
N PHE A 126 9.15 0.98 -0.35
CA PHE A 126 9.74 0.07 -1.32
C PHE A 126 10.14 0.79 -2.63
N PRO A 127 11.35 1.38 -2.68
CA PRO A 127 11.80 2.11 -3.87
C PRO A 127 11.94 1.25 -5.13
N GLY A 128 12.23 -0.04 -4.94
CA GLY A 128 12.36 -1.03 -6.02
C GLY A 128 11.05 -1.52 -6.62
N ILE A 129 9.91 -0.91 -6.27
CA ILE A 129 8.57 -1.36 -6.69
C ILE A 129 8.40 -1.45 -8.22
N PHE A 130 9.11 -0.63 -8.98
CA PHE A 130 9.05 -0.66 -10.45
C PHE A 130 10.01 -1.67 -11.06
N GLY A 131 10.99 -2.16 -10.31
CA GLY A 131 11.99 -3.11 -10.78
C GLY A 131 12.60 -2.74 -12.14
N ASN A 132 12.58 -3.67 -13.10
CA ASN A 132 13.07 -3.47 -14.46
C ASN A 132 12.16 -2.57 -15.34
N GLN A 133 10.98 -2.19 -14.85
CA GLN A 133 10.06 -1.26 -15.50
C GLN A 133 10.33 0.20 -15.11
N GLN A 134 11.37 0.47 -14.32
CA GLN A 134 11.69 1.80 -13.82
C GLN A 134 11.83 2.85 -14.94
N ASP A 135 12.42 2.52 -16.08
CA ASP A 135 12.60 3.48 -17.19
C ASP A 135 11.27 4.05 -17.70
N HIS A 136 10.22 3.21 -17.73
CA HIS A 136 8.87 3.63 -18.10
C HIS A 136 8.27 4.61 -17.07
N TYR A 137 8.51 4.36 -15.78
CA TYR A 137 7.95 5.14 -14.68
C TYR A 137 8.86 6.27 -14.19
N LEU A 138 10.07 6.41 -14.73
CA LEU A 138 11.08 7.36 -14.25
C LEU A 138 10.58 8.82 -14.27
N GLN A 139 9.82 9.19 -15.32
CA GLN A 139 9.23 10.53 -15.40
C GLN A 139 8.19 10.77 -14.30
N VAL A 140 7.42 9.75 -13.97
CA VAL A 140 6.42 9.79 -12.89
C VAL A 140 7.10 9.96 -11.54
N ILE A 141 8.18 9.20 -11.29
CA ILE A 141 8.97 9.31 -10.05
C ILE A 141 9.56 10.72 -9.92
N LYS A 142 10.16 11.24 -11.00
CA LYS A 142 10.73 12.59 -11.01
C LYS A 142 9.68 13.66 -10.75
N GLY A 143 8.56 13.61 -11.46
CA GLY A 143 7.46 14.56 -11.29
C GLY A 143 6.90 14.55 -9.87
N MET A 144 6.70 13.36 -9.30
CA MET A 144 6.23 13.21 -7.93
C MET A 144 7.23 13.80 -6.93
N LEU A 145 8.50 13.40 -6.95
CA LEU A 145 9.52 13.93 -6.04
C LEU A 145 9.67 15.44 -6.17
N TRP A 146 9.62 15.96 -7.40
CA TRP A 146 9.65 17.39 -7.67
C TRP A 146 8.47 18.12 -7.03
N GLN A 147 7.25 17.63 -7.22
CA GLN A 147 6.04 18.22 -6.62
C GLN A 147 6.15 18.25 -5.10
N CYS A 148 6.64 17.18 -4.48
CA CYS A 148 6.78 17.10 -3.03
C CYS A 148 7.80 18.08 -2.47
N MET A 149 8.91 18.32 -3.19
CA MET A 149 9.87 19.35 -2.82
C MET A 149 9.28 20.76 -2.95
N GLN A 150 8.44 21.00 -3.95
CA GLN A 150 7.74 22.29 -4.11
C GLN A 150 6.72 22.53 -3.00
N ASP A 151 5.92 21.52 -2.65
CA ASP A 151 4.91 21.61 -1.60
C ASP A 151 5.55 21.96 -0.24
N GLN A 152 6.77 21.47 0.06
CA GLN A 152 7.53 21.86 1.26
C GLN A 152 8.01 23.31 1.26
N SER A 153 8.23 23.90 0.07
CA SER A 153 8.68 25.28 -0.08
C SER A 153 7.55 26.31 -0.06
N SER A 154 6.30 25.86 0.03
CA SER A 154 5.14 26.69 0.42
C SER A 154 4.85 26.46 1.91
N PRO A 155 5.61 27.05 2.85
CA PRO A 155 5.11 27.15 4.20
C PRO A 155 3.79 27.92 4.12
N GLN A 156 2.73 27.35 4.69
CA GLN A 156 1.53 28.11 5.00
C GLN A 156 1.97 29.29 5.87
N VAL A 157 2.19 30.44 5.25
CA VAL A 157 2.22 31.73 5.93
C VAL A 157 0.77 32.01 6.31
N GLY A 158 0.31 31.27 7.32
CA GLY A 158 -0.91 31.53 8.05
C GLY A 158 -0.67 32.78 8.85
N ASN A 159 -1.15 33.89 8.31
CA ASN A 159 -1.62 35.06 9.04
C ASN A 159 -2.13 34.66 10.44
N ASN A 160 -1.34 34.95 11.46
CA ASN A 160 -1.90 35.17 12.79
C ASN A 160 -2.16 36.67 12.89
N ALA A 161 -3.44 36.99 13.04
CA ALA A 161 -3.95 38.30 13.40
C ALA A 161 -3.36 38.79 14.74
#